data_AF-A0A971U250-F1
#
_entry.id   AF-A0A971U250-F1
#
_cell.length_a   1.000
_cell.length_b   1.000
_cell.length_c   1.000
_cell.angle_alpha   90.00
_cell.angle_beta   90.00
_cell.angle_gamma   90.00
#
_symmetry.space_group_name_H-M   'P 1'
#
loop_
_entity.id
_entity.type
_entity.pdbx_description
1 polymer ?
#
loop_
_entity_poly.entity_id
_entity_poly.type
_entity_poly.pdbx_seq_one_letter_code
_entity_poly.pdbx_strand_id
1 'polypeptide(L)'
;MTTAQRLRPIANPPVAREEIVFSHPSEAEFARLLDFYGIAWRYEPMVFPIDWDEQGAVTEAFTPDFYLVAQDCYIELTTMRQSLTRIKRRKIQRLQSLYPEVRIRLWNRRDFERLLTKYGLTDRRSQLVGQDALNGGHERAI
;
A
#
# COMPACT_ATOMS: atom_id res chain seq x y z
N MET A 1 19.49 10.66 -21.36
CA MET A 1 18.70 11.10 -20.18
C MET A 1 19.60 11.11 -18.96
N THR A 2 19.47 12.08 -18.06
CA THR A 2 20.29 12.14 -16.82
C THR A 2 19.73 11.18 -15.77
N THR A 3 20.58 10.75 -14.81
CA THR A 3 20.16 9.89 -13.68
C THR A 3 18.98 10.48 -12.92
N ALA A 4 18.97 11.81 -12.73
CA ALA A 4 17.87 12.52 -12.07
C ALA A 4 16.52 12.42 -12.82
N GLN A 5 16.56 12.29 -14.14
CA GLN A 5 15.35 12.19 -14.96
C GLN A 5 14.76 10.77 -14.94
N ARG A 6 15.59 9.74 -14.72
CA ARG A 6 15.16 8.36 -14.54
C ARG A 6 14.48 8.16 -13.18
N LEU A 7 15.04 8.76 -12.13
CA LEU A 7 14.54 8.68 -10.75
C LEU A 7 13.38 9.63 -10.46
N ARG A 8 12.57 10.00 -11.46
CA ARG A 8 11.44 10.89 -11.22
C ARG A 8 10.18 10.06 -10.95
N PRO A 9 9.57 10.13 -9.75
CA PRO A 9 8.28 9.52 -9.52
C PRO A 9 7.21 10.18 -10.39
N ILE A 10 6.23 9.39 -10.81
CA ILE A 10 5.11 9.81 -11.64
C ILE A 10 3.89 9.92 -10.73
N ALA A 11 3.31 11.11 -10.61
CA ALA A 11 2.10 11.30 -9.82
C ALA A 11 0.87 10.79 -10.59
N ASN A 12 0.05 9.97 -9.94
CA ASN A 12 -1.25 9.61 -10.47
C ASN A 12 -2.24 10.75 -10.20
N PRO A 13 -3.18 11.02 -11.13
CA PRO A 13 -4.19 12.04 -10.92
C PRO A 13 -5.05 11.68 -9.70
N PRO A 14 -5.52 12.67 -8.93
CA PRO A 14 -6.48 12.40 -7.87
C PRO A 14 -7.77 11.86 -8.50
N VAL A 15 -8.22 10.72 -7.98
CA VAL A 15 -9.50 10.08 -8.36
C VAL A 15 -10.50 10.34 -7.24
N ALA A 16 -11.75 10.65 -7.60
CA ALA A 16 -12.84 10.80 -6.62
C ALA A 16 -13.05 9.48 -5.86
N ARG A 17 -13.46 9.54 -4.58
CA ARG A 17 -13.54 8.35 -3.71
C ARG A 17 -14.43 7.25 -4.31
N GLU A 18 -15.49 7.67 -4.97
CA GLU A 18 -16.55 6.85 -5.56
C GLU A 18 -16.14 6.19 -6.89
N GLU A 19 -15.10 6.73 -7.53
CA GLU A 19 -14.56 6.27 -8.82
C GLU A 19 -13.37 5.33 -8.64
N ILE A 20 -12.87 5.14 -7.41
CA ILE A 20 -11.74 4.25 -7.15
C ILE A 20 -12.14 2.80 -7.41
N VAL A 21 -11.45 2.18 -8.36
CA VAL A 21 -11.50 0.74 -8.61
C VAL A 21 -10.32 0.08 -7.91
N PHE A 22 -10.59 -0.66 -6.84
CA PHE A 22 -9.55 -1.36 -6.08
C PHE A 22 -9.08 -2.62 -6.81
N SER A 23 -7.76 -2.82 -6.86
CA SER A 23 -7.11 -4.00 -7.44
C SER A 23 -7.39 -5.28 -6.66
N HIS A 24 -7.65 -5.17 -5.35
CA HIS A 24 -7.98 -6.32 -4.50
C HIS A 24 -9.04 -5.97 -3.43
N PRO A 25 -9.95 -6.90 -3.05
CA PRO A 25 -10.96 -6.66 -2.03
C PRO A 25 -10.41 -6.15 -0.68
N SER A 26 -9.17 -6.53 -0.35
CA SER A 26 -8.52 -6.08 0.87
C SER A 26 -8.20 -4.59 0.90
N GLU A 27 -7.91 -4.00 -0.25
CA GLU A 27 -7.68 -2.56 -0.36
C GLU A 27 -8.99 -1.80 -0.16
N ALA A 28 -10.08 -2.29 -0.75
CA ALA A 28 -11.41 -1.71 -0.54
C ALA A 28 -11.84 -1.75 0.94
N GLU A 29 -11.56 -2.85 1.64
CA GLU A 29 -11.81 -2.94 3.08
C GLU A 29 -10.95 -1.97 3.87
N PHE A 30 -9.65 -1.90 3.57
CA PHE A 30 -8.73 -0.98 4.22
C PHE A 30 -9.14 0.49 4.03
N ALA A 31 -9.53 0.88 2.81
CA ALA A 31 -10.08 2.19 2.51
C ALA A 31 -11.31 2.52 3.37
N ARG A 32 -12.29 1.60 3.45
CA ARG A 32 -13.47 1.78 4.31
C ARG A 32 -13.11 1.97 5.77
N LEU A 33 -12.12 1.22 6.27
CA LEU A 33 -11.63 1.37 7.63
C LEU A 33 -11.01 2.75 7.85
N LEU A 34 -10.16 3.21 6.94
CA LEU A 34 -9.54 4.53 7.03
C LEU A 34 -10.60 5.65 7.04
N ASP A 35 -11.60 5.56 6.16
CA ASP A 35 -12.70 6.53 6.11
C ASP A 35 -13.53 6.52 7.39
N PHE A 36 -13.88 5.34 7.90
CA PHE A 36 -14.60 5.18 9.17
C PHE A 36 -13.88 5.82 10.37
N TYR A 37 -12.55 5.77 10.36
CA TYR A 37 -11.70 6.37 11.38
C TYR A 37 -11.28 7.82 11.09
N GLY A 38 -11.73 8.40 9.98
CA GLY A 38 -11.39 9.77 9.59
C GLY A 38 -9.91 9.97 9.27
N ILE A 39 -9.20 8.91 8.89
CA ILE A 39 -7.79 8.98 8.53
C ILE A 39 -7.70 9.46 7.09
N ALA A 40 -6.97 10.55 6.82
CA ALA A 40 -6.81 11.06 5.45
C ALA A 40 -5.86 10.18 4.62
N TRP A 41 -6.34 9.70 3.47
CA TRP A 41 -5.59 8.81 2.58
C TRP A 41 -5.83 9.08 1.09
N ARG A 42 -4.89 8.61 0.26
CA ARG A 42 -4.96 8.55 -1.22
C ARG A 42 -4.65 7.13 -1.71
N TYR A 43 -5.36 6.65 -2.73
CA TYR A 43 -5.08 5.37 -3.41
C TYR A 43 -4.02 5.55 -4.47
N GLU A 44 -3.03 4.65 -4.52
CA GLU A 44 -1.99 4.58 -5.56
C GLU A 44 -1.51 5.96 -6.09
N PRO A 45 -1.14 6.94 -5.25
CA PRO A 45 -1.00 8.32 -5.72
C PRO A 45 0.29 8.58 -6.50
N MET A 46 1.24 7.62 -6.48
CA MET A 46 2.55 7.81 -7.06
C MET A 46 3.14 6.48 -7.54
N VAL A 47 3.69 6.50 -8.75
CA VAL A 47 4.42 5.38 -9.37
C VAL A 47 5.92 5.70 -9.30
N PHE A 48 6.70 4.75 -8.81
CA PHE A 48 8.15 4.85 -8.68
C PHE A 48 8.83 3.90 -9.66
N PRO A 49 9.50 4.41 -10.70
CA PRO A 49 10.38 3.59 -11.53
C PRO A 49 11.53 3.02 -10.67
N ILE A 50 11.75 1.71 -10.71
CA ILE A 50 12.76 1.02 -9.89
C ILE A 50 13.76 0.19 -10.69
N ASP A 51 13.48 -0.04 -11.99
CA ASP A 51 14.41 -0.65 -12.92
C ASP A 51 14.24 -0.13 -14.36
N TRP A 52 15.31 -0.21 -15.15
CA TRP A 52 15.36 0.29 -16.54
C TRP A 52 16.20 -0.62 -17.44
N ASP A 53 15.92 -0.61 -18.74
CA ASP A 53 16.77 -1.25 -19.76
C ASP A 53 17.97 -0.37 -20.16
N GLU A 54 18.80 -0.89 -21.07
CA GLU A 54 19.99 -0.20 -21.58
C GLU A 54 19.64 1.12 -22.29
N GLN A 55 18.47 1.18 -22.93
CA GLN A 55 17.93 2.34 -23.63
C GLN A 55 17.33 3.37 -22.65
N GLY A 56 17.13 2.99 -21.39
CA GLY A 56 16.59 3.82 -20.33
C GLY A 56 15.07 3.82 -20.23
N ALA A 57 14.38 2.88 -20.87
CA ALA A 57 12.96 2.67 -20.67
C ALA A 57 12.72 1.95 -19.35
N VAL A 58 11.63 2.29 -18.65
CA VAL A 58 11.27 1.67 -17.37
C VAL A 58 10.86 0.22 -17.61
N THR A 59 11.58 -0.73 -17.00
CA THR A 59 11.27 -2.16 -17.07
C THR A 59 10.51 -2.63 -15.84
N GLU A 60 10.69 -1.97 -14.70
CA GLU A 60 9.97 -2.26 -13.47
C GLU A 60 9.63 -0.98 -12.71
N ALA A 61 8.40 -0.91 -12.21
CA ALA A 61 7.91 0.15 -11.35
C ALA A 61 7.25 -0.42 -10.09
N PHE A 62 7.13 0.44 -9.09
CA PHE A 62 6.44 0.16 -7.84
C PHE A 62 5.42 1.27 -7.55
N THR A 63 4.18 0.89 -7.29
CA THR A 63 3.09 1.81 -6.93
C THR A 63 2.58 1.35 -5.56
N PRO A 64 2.82 2.11 -4.49
CA PRO A 64 2.30 1.74 -3.17
C PRO A 64 0.77 1.83 -3.15
N ASP A 65 0.11 0.87 -2.52
CA ASP A 65 -1.36 0.79 -2.47
C ASP A 65 -2.01 2.08 -1.89
N PHE A 66 -1.46 2.62 -0.80
CA PHE A 66 -2.00 3.80 -0.11
C PHE A 66 -0.92 4.81 0.28
N TYR A 67 -1.33 6.06 0.42
CA TYR A 67 -0.56 7.10 1.10
C TYR A 67 -1.40 7.72 2.22
N LEU A 68 -0.87 7.69 3.45
CA LEU A 68 -1.50 8.32 4.60
C LEU A 68 -0.96 9.74 4.77
N VAL A 69 -1.84 10.73 4.60
CA VAL A 69 -1.47 12.14 4.44
C VAL A 69 -0.86 12.71 5.72
N ALA A 70 -1.48 12.47 6.87
CA ALA A 70 -1.02 13.02 8.15
C ALA A 70 0.33 12.45 8.60
N GLN A 71 0.66 11.23 8.19
CA GLN A 71 1.87 10.52 8.58
C GLN A 71 2.99 10.68 7.56
N ASP A 72 2.69 11.26 6.39
CA ASP A 72 3.59 11.33 5.24
C ASP A 72 4.27 9.98 4.98
N CYS A 73 3.44 8.96 4.74
CA CYS A 73 3.90 7.58 4.63
C CYS A 73 3.06 6.79 3.64
N TYR A 74 3.75 6.11 2.73
CA TYR A 74 3.18 5.09 1.86
C TYR A 74 2.99 3.78 2.61
N ILE A 75 1.90 3.09 2.29
CA ILE A 75 1.52 1.79 2.84
C ILE A 75 1.33 0.82 1.70
N GLU A 76 1.99 -0.31 1.81
CA GLU A 76 1.79 -1.48 0.96
C GLU A 76 1.08 -2.55 1.80
N LEU A 77 -0.06 -3.05 1.35
CA LEU A 77 -0.79 -4.12 2.02
C LEU A 77 -0.13 -5.48 1.70
N THR A 78 -0.04 -6.34 2.73
CA THR A 78 0.34 -7.74 2.55
C THR A 78 -0.76 -8.69 2.99
N THR A 79 -1.31 -9.42 2.02
CA THR A 79 -2.28 -10.50 2.21
C THR A 79 -1.56 -11.85 2.39
N MET A 80 -0.68 -11.95 3.38
CA MET A 80 -0.06 -13.17 3.95
C MET A 80 0.60 -14.24 3.04
N ARG A 81 0.46 -14.25 1.71
CA ARG A 81 1.15 -15.22 0.83
C ARG A 81 2.64 -14.94 0.87
N GLN A 82 3.39 -15.86 1.48
CA GLN A 82 4.83 -15.70 1.74
C GLN A 82 5.65 -15.49 0.46
N SER A 83 5.28 -16.16 -0.64
CA SER A 83 5.95 -16.02 -1.94
C SER A 83 5.84 -14.60 -2.53
N LEU A 84 4.64 -14.01 -2.45
CA LEU A 84 4.37 -12.64 -2.90
C LEU A 84 5.02 -11.61 -1.97
N THR A 85 5.15 -11.93 -0.68
CA THR A 85 5.83 -11.07 0.29
C THR A 85 7.32 -10.89 -0.05
N ARG A 86 8.01 -11.94 -0.55
CA ARG A 86 9.43 -11.83 -0.93
C ARG A 86 9.63 -10.88 -2.12
N ILE A 87 8.75 -10.95 -3.12
CA ILE A 87 8.79 -10.06 -4.30
C ILE A 87 8.50 -8.62 -3.87
N LYS A 88 7.44 -8.38 -3.08
CA LYS A 88 7.13 -7.06 -2.53
C LYS A 88 8.29 -6.49 -1.72
N ARG A 89 8.93 -7.30 -0.87
CA ARG A 89 10.12 -6.87 -0.08
C ARG A 89 11.30 -6.49 -0.96
N ARG A 90 11.61 -7.25 -2.00
CA ARG A 90 12.68 -6.91 -2.96
C ARG A 90 12.40 -5.56 -3.63
N LYS A 91 11.17 -5.34 -4.10
CA LYS A 91 10.78 -4.06 -4.72
C LYS A 91 10.87 -2.90 -3.75
N ILE A 92 10.39 -3.07 -2.51
CA ILE A 92 10.49 -2.04 -1.46
C ILE A 92 11.95 -1.72 -1.14
N GLN A 93 12.82 -2.73 -0.99
CA GLN A 93 14.25 -2.50 -0.78
C GLN A 93 14.88 -1.74 -1.93
N ARG A 94 14.55 -2.10 -3.19
CA ARG A 94 15.02 -1.37 -4.36
C ARG A 94 14.54 0.08 -4.38
N LEU A 95 13.25 0.31 -4.07
CA LEU A 95 12.69 1.64 -3.94
C LEU A 95 13.43 2.45 -2.87
N GLN A 96 13.66 1.89 -1.69
CA GLN A 96 14.37 2.59 -0.60
C GLN A 96 15.82 2.93 -0.96
N SER A 97 16.49 2.10 -1.77
CA SER A 97 17.84 2.41 -2.26
C SER A 97 17.87 3.55 -3.28
N LEU A 98 16.81 3.69 -4.08
CA LEU A 98 16.71 4.70 -5.15
C LEU A 98 16.06 6.01 -4.68
N TYR A 99 15.16 5.92 -3.70
CA TYR A 99 14.35 7.01 -3.15
C TYR A 99 14.42 6.98 -1.61
N PRO A 100 15.58 7.32 -1.01
CA PRO A 100 15.79 7.22 0.44
C PRO A 100 14.86 8.13 1.26
N GLU A 101 14.32 9.19 0.65
CA GLU A 101 13.33 10.09 1.24
C GLU A 101 11.92 9.48 1.33
N VAL A 102 11.63 8.43 0.56
CA VAL A 102 10.30 7.83 0.50
C VAL A 102 10.07 6.93 1.70
N ARG A 103 9.12 7.35 2.55
CA ARG A 103 8.70 6.58 3.72
C ARG A 103 7.64 5.56 3.31
N ILE A 104 8.00 4.29 3.31
CA ILE A 104 7.09 3.18 2.97
C ILE A 104 7.06 2.11 4.06
N ARG A 105 5.88 1.54 4.32
CA ARG A 105 5.68 0.43 5.26
C ARG A 105 4.84 -0.68 4.65
N LEU A 106 5.21 -1.93 4.94
CA LEU A 106 4.41 -3.10 4.62
C LEU A 106 3.48 -3.39 5.80
N TRP A 107 2.17 -3.34 5.59
CA TRP A 107 1.16 -3.56 6.62
C TRP A 107 0.31 -4.79 6.38
N ASN A 108 0.13 -5.57 7.45
CA ASN A 108 -0.96 -6.53 7.57
C ASN A 108 -2.07 -5.96 8.47
N ARG A 109 -3.12 -6.76 8.72
CA ARG A 109 -4.23 -6.39 9.60
C ARG A 109 -3.79 -5.96 11.01
N ARG A 110 -2.84 -6.67 11.62
CA ARG A 110 -2.35 -6.35 12.97
C ARG A 110 -1.60 -5.02 13.00
N ASP A 111 -0.90 -4.67 11.92
CA ASP A 111 -0.27 -3.35 11.81
C ASP A 111 -1.30 -2.23 11.81
N PHE A 112 -2.42 -2.44 11.10
CA PHE A 112 -3.53 -1.50 11.10
C PHE A 112 -4.21 -1.41 12.48
N GLU A 113 -4.50 -2.54 13.12
CA GLU A 113 -5.06 -2.56 14.48
C GLU A 113 -4.17 -1.80 15.48
N ARG A 114 -2.84 -1.93 15.36
CA ARG A 114 -1.89 -1.16 16.18
C ARG A 114 -1.95 0.35 15.92
N LEU A 115 -2.17 0.77 14.67
CA LEU A 115 -2.35 2.17 14.33
C LEU A 115 -3.57 2.75 15.04
N LEU A 116 -4.70 2.06 14.98
CA LEU A 116 -5.94 2.50 15.61
C LEU A 116 -5.80 2.67 17.12
N THR A 117 -5.12 1.74 17.78
CA THR A 117 -4.80 1.83 19.19
C THR A 117 -3.98 3.10 19.50
N LYS A 118 -3.00 3.43 18.65
CA LYS A 118 -2.18 4.65 18.81
C LYS A 118 -3.01 5.93 18.71
N TYR A 119 -4.07 5.94 17.89
CA TYR A 119 -4.97 7.09 17.75
C TYR A 119 -6.08 7.14 18.81
N GLY A 120 -6.11 6.21 19.77
CA GLY A 120 -7.18 6.14 20.77
C GLY A 120 -8.55 5.79 20.16
N LEU A 121 -8.56 5.20 18.96
CA LEU A 121 -9.78 4.86 18.22
C LEU A 121 -10.27 3.43 18.51
N THR A 122 -9.73 2.81 19.56
CA THR A 122 -10.00 1.42 19.94
C THR A 122 -11.47 1.18 20.31
N ASP A 123 -12.15 2.18 20.87
CA ASP A 123 -13.53 2.05 21.37
C ASP A 123 -14.56 1.83 20.26
N ARG A 124 -14.20 2.12 19.00
CA ARG A 124 -15.05 1.87 17.82
C ARG A 124 -14.78 0.51 17.14
N ARG A 125 -13.90 -0.32 17.72
CA ARG A 125 -13.48 -1.63 17.18
C ARG A 125 -14.60 -2.66 17.08
N SER A 126 -15.60 -2.61 17.96
CA SER A 126 -16.73 -3.55 18.00
C SER A 126 -17.61 -3.52 16.74
N GLN A 127 -17.49 -2.47 15.92
CA GLN A 127 -18.28 -2.29 14.70
C GLN A 127 -17.63 -2.91 13.45
N LEU A 128 -16.45 -3.54 13.59
CA LEU A 128 -15.61 -4.01 12.47
C LEU A 128 -15.58 -5.53 12.28
N VAL A 129 -16.39 -6.31 13.01
CA VAL A 129 -16.35 -7.77 12.92
C VAL A 129 -17.05 -8.25 11.63
N GLY A 130 -16.35 -8.17 10.51
CA GLY A 130 -16.55 -9.01 9.32
C GLY A 130 -15.30 -9.86 9.13
N GLN A 131 -15.37 -11.16 9.45
CA GLN A 131 -14.21 -12.06 9.50
C GLN A 131 -13.81 -12.71 8.17
N ASP A 132 -14.54 -12.50 7.07
CA ASP A 132 -14.48 -13.47 5.95
C ASP A 132 -13.75 -13.00 4.68
N ALA A 133 -13.47 -11.71 4.49
CA ALA A 133 -12.97 -11.22 3.19
C ALA A 133 -11.42 -11.22 3.04
N LEU A 134 -10.66 -11.25 4.15
CA LEU A 134 -9.18 -11.23 4.14
C LEU A 134 -8.54 -12.58 4.45
N ASN A 135 -9.33 -13.54 4.91
CA ASN A 135 -8.92 -14.91 5.21
C ASN A 135 -8.94 -15.83 3.97
N GLY A 136 -9.02 -15.26 2.75
CA GLY A 136 -9.08 -16.02 1.50
C GLY A 136 -7.96 -17.04 1.35
N GLY A 137 -8.24 -18.29 1.78
CA GLY A 137 -7.38 -19.46 1.59
C GLY A 137 -7.13 -20.32 2.83
N HIS A 138 -8.12 -20.62 3.67
CA HIS A 138 -8.12 -21.93 4.34
C HIS A 138 -8.65 -22.97 3.35
N GLU A 139 -7.83 -23.38 2.38
CA GLU A 139 -7.97 -24.73 1.83
C GLU A 139 -7.60 -25.69 2.95
N ARG A 140 -8.61 -26.14 3.70
CA ARG A 140 -8.54 -27.41 4.40
C ARG A 140 -8.61 -28.49 3.33
N ALA A 141 -7.45 -28.89 2.81
CA ALA A 141 -7.32 -30.21 2.22
C ALA A 141 -7.34 -31.22 3.38
N ILE A 142 -8.36 -32.08 3.35
CA ILE A 142 -8.45 -33.33 4.12
C ILE A 142 -7.49 -34.32 3.49
#